data_AF-A0A4R0IJH0-F1
#
_entry.id   AF-A0A4R0IJH0-F1
#
_cell.length_a   1.000
_cell.length_b   1.000
_cell.length_c   1.000
_cell.angle_alpha   90.00
_cell.angle_beta   90.00
_cell.angle_gamma   90.00
#
_symmetry.space_group_name_H-M   'P 1'
#
loop_
_entity.id
_entity.type
_entity.pdbx_description
1 polymer ?
#
loop_
_entity_poly.entity_id
_entity_poly.type
_entity_poly.pdbx_seq_one_letter_code
_entity_poly.pdbx_strand_id
1 'polypeptide(L)'
;MGELRWAGAVGAVGVVGAALVLAGCGGGGSGTWSDAGSAPDSSTPTSVVTPPPAPTPTPTPTPKPTVKPTPTVKPKPVVPEADCTGTLKDGRFDFSGTNIFISDQGFTCNGGQMVGYERHKTAVTFYVGNKHVTLGPKKSAAIGGYRIRVSIANSKQATFTVDRITST
;
A
#
# COMPACT_ATOMS: atom_id res chain seq x y z
N MET A 1 -26.72 -37.71 23.81
CA MET A 1 -25.60 -38.58 24.24
C MET A 1 -24.56 -38.55 23.13
N GLY A 2 -23.35 -37.99 23.30
CA GLY A 2 -22.82 -37.29 24.47
C GLY A 2 -21.74 -36.27 24.04
N GLU A 3 -21.35 -35.39 24.96
CA GLU A 3 -20.38 -34.32 24.69
C GLU A 3 -18.93 -34.78 24.95
N LEU A 4 -17.99 -34.31 24.13
CA LEU A 4 -16.55 -34.45 24.42
C LEU A 4 -15.96 -33.10 24.82
N ARG A 5 -15.91 -32.92 26.14
CA ARG A 5 -15.41 -31.75 26.86
C ARG A 5 -13.89 -31.64 26.68
N TRP A 6 -13.42 -30.56 26.05
CA TRP A 6 -12.01 -30.20 26.09
C TRP A 6 -11.73 -29.32 27.31
N ALA A 7 -11.07 -29.89 28.31
CA ALA A 7 -10.58 -29.18 29.48
C ALA A 7 -9.04 -29.33 29.52
N GLY A 8 -8.34 -28.19 29.53
CA GLY A 8 -6.89 -28.11 29.65
C GLY A 8 -6.52 -26.74 30.22
N ALA A 9 -6.17 -26.71 31.50
CA ALA A 9 -5.82 -25.51 32.25
C ALA A 9 -4.37 -25.60 32.76
N VAL A 10 -3.96 -24.58 33.53
CA VAL A 10 -2.64 -24.41 34.18
C VAL A 10 -1.55 -23.88 33.21
N GLY A 11 -0.76 -22.84 33.55
CA GLY A 11 -0.62 -22.11 34.81
C GLY A 11 -0.17 -20.65 34.66
N ALA A 12 0.06 -19.97 35.78
CA ALA A 12 0.18 -18.51 35.91
C ALA A 12 1.64 -18.01 36.04
N VAL A 13 1.81 -16.81 36.66
CA VAL A 13 3.02 -15.96 36.82
C VAL A 13 3.25 -15.02 35.62
N GLY A 14 3.42 -13.70 35.75
CA GLY A 14 3.42 -12.81 36.92
C GLY A 14 4.49 -11.70 36.79
N VAL A 15 4.35 -10.58 37.54
CA VAL A 15 5.37 -9.52 37.81
C VAL A 15 5.43 -8.28 36.87
N VAL A 16 5.05 -7.11 37.43
CA VAL A 16 5.65 -5.73 37.41
C VAL A 16 6.13 -5.13 36.05
N GLY A 17 5.94 -3.85 35.70
CA GLY A 17 5.44 -2.67 36.42
C GLY A 17 6.46 -1.50 36.38
N ALA A 18 6.15 -0.39 35.69
CA ALA A 18 6.96 0.84 35.72
C ALA A 18 6.15 2.06 35.26
N ALA A 19 6.15 3.13 36.05
CA ALA A 19 5.60 4.44 35.68
C ALA A 19 6.74 5.45 35.48
N LEU A 20 6.58 6.39 34.56
CA LEU A 20 7.54 7.47 34.30
C LEU A 20 6.83 8.83 34.32
N VAL A 21 7.35 9.73 35.15
CA VAL A 21 6.85 11.10 35.34
C VAL A 21 7.77 12.07 34.59
N LEU A 22 7.21 13.11 33.98
CA LEU A 22 7.96 14.19 33.35
C LEU A 22 7.57 15.53 33.97
N ALA A 23 8.55 16.24 34.50
CA ALA A 23 8.44 17.60 35.02
C ALA A 23 9.61 18.45 34.51
N GLY A 24 9.36 19.73 34.22
CA GLY A 24 10.40 20.68 33.78
C GLY A 24 9.84 22.10 33.60
N CYS A 25 10.44 23.09 34.25
CA CYS A 25 10.01 24.50 34.29
C CYS A 25 11.21 25.44 34.55
N GLY A 26 11.11 26.73 34.15
CA GLY A 26 12.11 27.80 34.33
C GLY A 26 12.97 28.09 33.07
N GLY A 27 13.60 29.26 32.84
CA GLY A 27 13.66 30.57 33.53
C GLY A 27 14.74 31.48 32.87
N GLY A 28 14.90 32.79 33.13
CA GLY A 28 14.10 33.72 33.94
C GLY A 28 14.82 35.02 34.41
N GLY A 29 15.04 36.02 33.53
CA GLY A 29 15.56 37.38 33.88
C GLY A 29 16.93 37.77 33.26
N SER A 30 17.48 38.98 33.41
CA SER A 30 16.92 40.32 33.78
C SER A 30 18.04 41.39 33.92
N GLY A 31 17.82 42.64 33.46
CA GLY A 31 18.55 43.85 33.92
C GLY A 31 20.02 44.03 33.51
N THR A 32 20.70 45.19 33.69
CA THR A 32 20.25 46.57 34.02
C THR A 32 21.36 47.60 33.69
N TRP A 33 20.94 48.80 33.27
CA TRP A 33 21.52 50.15 33.45
C TRP A 33 22.76 50.33 34.37
N SER A 34 23.76 51.10 33.90
CA SER A 34 24.52 52.19 34.59
C SER A 34 25.82 52.52 33.81
N ASP A 35 26.52 53.65 33.95
CA ASP A 35 26.23 55.10 33.93
C ASP A 35 27.55 55.82 34.32
N ALA A 36 27.68 57.09 33.93
CA ALA A 36 28.56 58.14 34.51
C ALA A 36 30.12 57.97 34.58
N GLY A 37 30.84 59.06 34.27
CA GLY A 37 32.28 59.23 34.53
C GLY A 37 32.90 60.44 33.80
N SER A 38 33.02 61.59 34.47
CA SER A 38 33.48 62.86 33.88
C SER A 38 35.01 63.03 33.84
N ALA A 39 35.50 63.73 32.79
CA ALA A 39 36.57 64.78 32.68
C ALA A 39 37.76 64.86 33.68
N PRO A 40 38.90 65.56 33.38
CA PRO A 40 39.20 66.44 32.22
C PRO A 40 40.60 66.25 31.56
N ASP A 41 40.81 67.02 30.48
CA ASP A 41 42.05 67.64 29.95
C ASP A 41 43.45 67.03 30.22
N SER A 42 44.19 66.73 29.13
CA SER A 42 45.42 67.48 28.75
C SER A 42 46.17 66.90 27.54
N SER A 43 46.75 67.79 26.74
CA SER A 43 47.94 67.60 25.87
C SER A 43 47.84 66.88 24.50
N THR A 44 48.68 67.40 23.58
CA THR A 44 49.10 66.89 22.27
C THR A 44 48.09 66.91 21.10
N PRO A 45 48.34 67.70 20.02
CA PRO A 45 47.69 67.51 18.73
C PRO A 45 48.29 66.27 18.05
N THR A 46 47.89 65.09 18.51
CA THR A 46 48.20 63.83 17.83
C THR A 46 47.48 63.83 16.49
N SER A 47 48.23 63.73 15.40
CA SER A 47 47.67 63.63 14.05
C SER A 47 46.79 62.40 13.95
N VAL A 48 45.47 62.62 13.98
CA VAL A 48 44.47 61.54 13.90
C VAL A 48 44.54 60.91 12.52
N VAL A 49 45.27 59.80 12.43
CA VAL A 49 45.21 58.89 11.29
C VAL A 49 43.85 58.22 11.35
N THR A 50 42.86 58.80 10.67
CA THR A 50 41.54 58.19 10.49
C THR A 50 41.74 56.79 9.88
N PRO A 51 41.37 55.70 10.57
CA PRO A 51 41.47 54.38 9.97
C PRO A 51 40.56 54.32 8.74
N PRO A 52 40.96 53.60 7.67
CA PRO A 52 40.11 53.46 6.50
C PRO A 52 38.75 52.85 6.90
N PRO A 53 37.64 53.22 6.23
CA PRO A 53 36.34 52.68 6.55
C PRO A 53 36.37 51.15 6.47
N ALA A 54 35.83 50.50 7.51
CA ALA A 54 35.79 49.03 7.56
C ALA A 54 35.02 48.49 6.34
N PRO A 55 35.48 47.38 5.73
CA PRO A 55 34.79 46.79 4.59
C PRO A 55 33.37 46.39 4.99
N THR A 56 32.39 46.84 4.21
CA THR A 56 30.98 46.51 4.42
C THR A 56 30.79 44.99 4.33
N PRO A 57 30.11 44.34 5.30
CA PRO A 57 29.89 42.90 5.25
C PRO A 57 29.09 42.54 3.99
N THR A 58 29.64 41.64 3.18
CA THR A 58 28.99 41.16 1.96
C THR A 58 27.73 40.38 2.35
N PRO A 59 26.56 40.62 1.72
CA PRO A 59 25.34 39.90 2.05
C PRO A 59 25.51 38.40 1.77
N THR A 60 25.27 37.57 2.79
CA THR A 60 25.30 36.11 2.67
C THR A 60 24.25 35.65 1.63
N PRO A 61 24.60 34.79 0.66
CA PRO A 61 23.64 34.33 -0.34
C PRO A 61 22.52 33.52 0.30
N THR A 62 21.28 33.93 0.06
CA THR A 62 20.08 33.22 0.53
C THR A 62 20.05 31.80 -0.04
N PRO A 63 19.80 30.75 0.76
CA PRO A 63 19.73 29.38 0.27
C PRO A 63 18.60 29.24 -0.76
N LYS A 64 18.93 28.72 -1.95
CA LYS A 64 17.97 28.46 -3.02
C LYS A 64 16.96 27.39 -2.55
N PRO A 65 15.64 27.55 -2.80
CA PRO A 65 14.66 26.54 -2.44
C PRO A 65 14.98 25.19 -3.09
N THR A 66 15.09 24.15 -2.26
CA THR A 66 15.29 22.77 -2.69
C THR A 66 14.02 22.24 -3.35
N VAL A 67 14.13 21.86 -4.63
CA VAL A 67 13.02 21.26 -5.37
C VAL A 67 12.73 19.88 -4.77
N LYS A 68 11.58 19.75 -4.11
CA LYS A 68 11.09 18.46 -3.60
C LYS A 68 10.94 17.48 -4.78
N PRO A 69 11.46 16.25 -4.71
CA PRO A 69 11.32 15.30 -5.80
C PRO A 69 9.84 15.03 -6.11
N THR A 70 9.49 15.18 -7.39
CA THR A 70 8.19 14.81 -7.93
C THR A 70 7.97 13.31 -7.67
N PRO A 71 6.79 12.90 -7.15
CA PRO A 71 6.53 11.48 -6.95
C PRO A 71 6.59 10.74 -8.29
N THR A 72 7.52 9.79 -8.40
CA THR A 72 7.60 8.90 -9.56
C THR A 72 6.30 8.10 -9.66
N VAL A 73 5.55 8.33 -10.74
CA VAL A 73 4.34 7.57 -11.03
C VAL A 73 4.75 6.11 -11.24
N LYS A 74 4.49 5.25 -10.25
CA LYS A 74 4.72 3.81 -10.38
C LYS A 74 3.89 3.33 -11.57
N PRO A 75 4.48 2.63 -12.57
CA PRO A 75 3.72 2.15 -13.71
C PRO A 75 2.55 1.31 -13.22
N LYS A 76 1.35 1.63 -13.72
CA LYS A 76 0.13 0.87 -13.44
C LYS A 76 0.41 -0.58 -13.84
N PRO A 77 0.11 -1.58 -12.98
CA PRO A 77 0.28 -2.97 -13.37
C PRO A 77 -0.50 -3.22 -14.65
N VAL A 78 0.21 -3.61 -15.71
CA VAL A 78 -0.41 -4.15 -16.92
C VAL A 78 -1.02 -5.48 -16.49
N VAL A 79 -2.33 -5.46 -16.25
CA VAL A 79 -3.09 -6.70 -16.08
C VAL A 79 -3.11 -7.32 -17.47
N PRO A 80 -2.57 -8.53 -17.69
CA PRO A 80 -2.68 -9.16 -19.00
C PRO A 80 -4.16 -9.28 -19.37
N GLU A 81 -4.51 -8.96 -20.63
CA GLU A 81 -5.83 -9.28 -21.17
C GLU A 81 -6.12 -10.77 -20.92
N ALA A 82 -7.32 -11.06 -20.40
CA ALA A 82 -7.76 -12.43 -20.21
C ALA A 82 -8.02 -13.08 -21.58
N ASP A 83 -7.59 -14.32 -21.80
CA ASP A 83 -7.87 -15.07 -23.03
C ASP A 83 -9.38 -15.16 -23.32
N CYS A 84 -10.18 -15.23 -22.24
CA CYS A 84 -11.62 -15.06 -22.32
C CYS A 84 -12.21 -14.52 -21.01
N THR A 85 -13.35 -13.83 -21.16
CA THR A 85 -14.21 -13.45 -20.04
C THR A 85 -15.59 -14.05 -20.23
N GLY A 86 -16.21 -14.48 -19.13
CA GLY A 86 -17.53 -15.07 -19.13
C GLY A 86 -18.48 -14.26 -18.26
N THR A 87 -19.74 -14.17 -18.68
CA THR A 87 -20.85 -13.79 -17.82
C THR A 87 -21.91 -14.88 -17.83
N LEU A 88 -22.56 -15.05 -16.69
CA LEU A 88 -23.68 -15.94 -16.52
C LEU A 88 -24.86 -15.10 -16.05
N LYS A 89 -25.98 -15.22 -16.75
CA LYS A 89 -27.26 -14.60 -16.36
C LYS A 89 -28.38 -15.61 -16.57
N ASP A 90 -29.15 -15.85 -15.51
CA ASP A 90 -30.33 -16.72 -15.51
C ASP A 90 -30.10 -18.14 -16.06
N GLY A 91 -28.89 -18.67 -15.87
CA GLY A 91 -28.50 -20.01 -16.32
C GLY A 91 -27.85 -20.05 -17.71
N ARG A 92 -27.88 -18.95 -18.47
CA ARG A 92 -27.20 -18.82 -19.77
C ARG A 92 -25.80 -18.25 -19.61
N PHE A 93 -24.81 -18.97 -20.12
CA PHE A 93 -23.44 -18.47 -20.27
C PHE A 93 -23.28 -17.67 -21.57
N ASP A 94 -22.49 -16.61 -21.46
CA ASP A 94 -22.04 -15.76 -22.55
C ASP A 94 -20.54 -15.52 -22.34
N PHE A 95 -19.71 -15.95 -23.28
CA PHE A 95 -18.26 -15.82 -23.21
C PHE A 95 -17.74 -14.98 -24.37
N SER A 96 -16.85 -14.04 -24.07
CA SER A 96 -16.19 -13.15 -25.02
C SER A 96 -14.67 -13.31 -24.96
N GLY A 97 -14.00 -13.20 -26.12
CA GLY A 97 -12.59 -13.54 -26.31
C GLY A 97 -12.38 -14.25 -27.65
N THR A 98 -11.23 -14.91 -27.83
CA THR A 98 -10.82 -15.50 -29.12
C THR A 98 -10.98 -17.03 -29.11
N ASN A 99 -11.46 -17.59 -30.23
CA ASN A 99 -11.61 -19.05 -30.45
C ASN A 99 -12.27 -19.77 -29.27
N ILE A 100 -13.46 -19.28 -28.90
CA ILE A 100 -14.27 -19.83 -27.81
C ILE A 100 -15.22 -20.88 -28.37
N PHE A 101 -15.27 -22.03 -27.70
CA PHE A 101 -16.33 -23.02 -27.87
C PHE A 101 -17.09 -23.17 -26.54
N ILE A 102 -18.42 -23.20 -26.59
CA ILE A 102 -19.29 -23.36 -25.43
C ILE A 102 -20.16 -24.59 -25.65
N SER A 103 -20.22 -25.47 -24.66
CA SER A 103 -21.14 -26.60 -24.59
C SER A 103 -21.90 -26.60 -23.25
N ASP A 104 -22.83 -27.54 -23.12
CA ASP A 104 -23.46 -27.90 -21.84
C ASP A 104 -22.45 -28.42 -20.81
N GLN A 105 -21.42 -29.15 -21.27
CA GLN A 105 -20.39 -29.77 -20.42
C GLN A 105 -19.30 -28.79 -19.95
N GLY A 106 -19.08 -27.68 -20.66
CA GLY A 106 -17.96 -26.77 -20.39
C GLY A 106 -17.67 -25.76 -21.51
N PHE A 107 -16.51 -25.13 -21.44
CA PHE A 107 -16.06 -24.16 -22.44
C PHE A 107 -14.56 -24.31 -22.74
N THR A 108 -14.13 -23.90 -23.94
CA THR A 108 -12.70 -23.69 -24.26
C THR A 108 -12.45 -22.22 -24.53
N CYS A 109 -11.22 -21.78 -24.30
CA CYS A 109 -10.77 -20.43 -24.66
C CYS A 109 -9.46 -20.53 -25.45
N ASN A 110 -9.35 -19.75 -26.53
CA ASN A 110 -8.18 -19.67 -27.39
C ASN A 110 -7.70 -21.04 -27.90
N GLY A 111 -8.63 -21.93 -28.28
CA GLY A 111 -8.34 -23.31 -28.71
C GLY A 111 -7.72 -24.22 -27.63
N GLY A 112 -7.77 -23.81 -26.36
CA GLY A 112 -7.23 -24.54 -25.23
C GLY A 112 -8.05 -25.75 -24.80
N GLN A 113 -7.65 -26.37 -23.69
CA GLN A 113 -8.34 -27.52 -23.12
C GLN A 113 -9.75 -27.15 -22.63
N MET A 114 -10.69 -28.07 -22.71
CA MET A 114 -12.03 -27.88 -22.15
C MET A 114 -11.97 -27.70 -20.64
N VAL A 115 -12.56 -26.60 -20.18
CA VAL A 115 -12.82 -26.27 -18.78
C VAL A 115 -14.28 -26.62 -18.51
N GLY A 116 -14.50 -27.75 -17.84
CA GLY A 116 -15.81 -28.10 -17.30
C GLY A 116 -16.15 -27.22 -16.10
N TYR A 117 -17.44 -27.02 -15.83
CA TYR A 117 -17.87 -26.28 -14.64
C TYR A 117 -19.13 -26.92 -14.02
N GLU A 118 -19.23 -26.83 -12.70
CA GLU A 118 -20.41 -27.24 -11.93
C GLU A 118 -20.79 -26.11 -10.97
N ARG A 119 -22.08 -25.76 -10.91
CA ARG A 119 -22.56 -24.63 -10.12
C ARG A 119 -23.21 -25.05 -8.82
N HIS A 120 -22.73 -24.44 -7.74
CA HIS A 120 -23.32 -24.51 -6.40
C HIS A 120 -24.03 -23.18 -6.09
N LYS A 121 -24.77 -23.12 -4.97
CA LYS A 121 -25.53 -21.92 -4.57
C LYS A 121 -24.66 -20.67 -4.37
N THR A 122 -23.42 -20.86 -3.89
CA THR A 122 -22.48 -19.79 -3.50
C THR A 122 -21.05 -20.02 -4.01
N ALA A 123 -20.85 -21.01 -4.88
CA ALA A 123 -19.55 -21.40 -5.41
C ALA A 123 -19.68 -22.02 -6.81
N VAL A 124 -18.58 -22.09 -7.55
CA VAL A 124 -18.48 -22.82 -8.82
C VAL A 124 -17.25 -23.72 -8.76
N THR A 125 -17.41 -25.01 -9.06
CA THR A 125 -16.29 -25.94 -9.24
C THR A 125 -15.91 -25.95 -10.71
N PHE A 126 -14.62 -25.80 -11.00
CA PHE A 126 -14.07 -25.91 -12.36
C PHE A 126 -13.27 -27.19 -12.48
N TYR A 127 -13.33 -27.82 -13.65
CA TYR A 127 -12.65 -29.08 -13.98
C TYR A 127 -11.75 -28.86 -15.19
N VAL A 128 -10.48 -29.26 -15.10
CA VAL A 128 -9.52 -29.19 -16.22
C VAL A 128 -8.77 -30.52 -16.25
N GLY A 129 -9.28 -31.46 -17.07
CA GLY A 129 -8.87 -32.86 -17.03
C GLY A 129 -9.21 -33.46 -15.67
N ASN A 130 -8.27 -34.19 -15.07
CA ASN A 130 -8.44 -34.82 -13.75
C ASN A 130 -8.34 -33.84 -12.56
N LYS A 131 -8.06 -32.55 -12.79
CA LYS A 131 -7.93 -31.53 -11.74
C LYS A 131 -9.26 -30.79 -11.56
N HIS A 132 -9.58 -30.39 -10.33
CA HIS A 132 -10.74 -29.56 -10.03
C HIS A 132 -10.43 -28.48 -8.98
N VAL A 133 -11.20 -27.38 -8.98
CA VAL A 133 -11.09 -26.32 -7.97
C VAL A 133 -12.44 -25.62 -7.73
N THR A 134 -12.83 -25.48 -6.46
CA THR A 134 -14.08 -24.82 -6.07
C THR A 134 -13.83 -23.39 -5.63
N LEU A 135 -14.43 -22.44 -6.35
CA LEU A 135 -14.26 -21.00 -6.14
C LEU A 135 -15.55 -20.38 -5.58
N GLY A 136 -15.43 -19.73 -4.43
CA GLY A 136 -16.50 -18.95 -3.79
C GLY A 136 -16.70 -17.57 -4.42
N PRO A 137 -17.52 -16.69 -3.80
CA PRO A 137 -18.12 -15.55 -4.49
C PRO A 137 -17.16 -14.49 -5.05
N LYS A 138 -15.95 -14.36 -4.52
CA LYS A 138 -14.91 -13.42 -4.98
C LYS A 138 -13.53 -14.05 -4.86
N LYS A 139 -13.35 -15.24 -5.44
CA LYS A 139 -12.09 -16.01 -5.36
C LYS A 139 -11.44 -16.20 -6.74
N SER A 140 -10.14 -16.46 -6.73
CA SER A 140 -9.39 -16.91 -7.91
C SER A 140 -8.47 -18.07 -7.53
N ALA A 141 -8.23 -18.99 -8.46
CA ALA A 141 -7.24 -20.05 -8.30
C ALA A 141 -6.60 -20.41 -9.65
N ALA A 142 -5.46 -21.11 -9.57
CA ALA A 142 -4.84 -21.74 -10.73
C ALA A 142 -5.26 -23.21 -10.83
N ILE A 143 -5.58 -23.67 -12.04
CA ILE A 143 -5.98 -25.04 -12.34
C ILE A 143 -5.57 -25.40 -13.77
N GLY A 144 -4.86 -26.53 -13.95
CA GLY A 144 -4.58 -27.09 -15.28
C GLY A 144 -3.86 -26.17 -16.27
N GLY A 145 -3.06 -25.20 -15.80
CA GLY A 145 -2.41 -24.20 -16.65
C GLY A 145 -3.26 -22.94 -16.92
N TYR A 146 -4.41 -22.81 -16.27
CA TYR A 146 -5.26 -21.62 -16.31
C TYR A 146 -5.33 -20.95 -14.94
N ARG A 147 -5.53 -19.62 -14.92
CA ARG A 147 -5.94 -18.85 -13.76
C ARG A 147 -7.40 -18.47 -13.97
N ILE A 148 -8.27 -18.94 -13.08
CA ILE A 148 -9.70 -18.66 -13.12
C ILE A 148 -10.01 -17.68 -11.99
N ARG A 149 -10.71 -16.58 -12.31
CA ARG A 149 -11.20 -15.58 -11.36
C ARG A 149 -12.73 -15.54 -11.44
N VAL A 150 -13.40 -15.52 -10.30
CA VAL A 150 -14.87 -15.59 -10.21
C VAL A 150 -15.40 -14.45 -9.35
N SER A 151 -16.45 -13.78 -9.84
CA SER A 151 -17.28 -12.87 -9.06
C SER A 151 -18.75 -13.30 -9.16
N ILE A 152 -19.23 -14.05 -8.15
CA ILE A 152 -20.62 -14.46 -8.03
C ILE A 152 -21.40 -13.32 -7.36
N ALA A 153 -22.38 -12.75 -8.09
CA ALA A 153 -23.27 -11.73 -7.56
C ALA A 153 -24.47 -12.37 -6.84
N ASN A 154 -25.03 -13.45 -7.40
CA ASN A 154 -26.10 -14.25 -6.79
C ASN A 154 -26.18 -15.65 -7.45
N SER A 155 -27.14 -16.48 -7.04
CA SER A 155 -27.33 -17.83 -7.58
C SER A 155 -27.63 -17.90 -9.09
N LYS A 156 -27.99 -16.79 -9.74
CA LYS A 156 -28.24 -16.69 -11.18
C LYS A 156 -27.23 -15.83 -11.95
N GLN A 157 -26.40 -15.06 -11.25
CA GLN A 157 -25.47 -14.11 -11.86
C GLN A 157 -24.05 -14.26 -11.34
N ALA A 158 -23.11 -14.47 -12.26
CA ALA A 158 -21.68 -14.51 -11.98
C ALA A 158 -20.88 -13.99 -13.18
N THR A 159 -19.70 -13.44 -12.92
CA THR A 159 -18.71 -13.13 -13.95
C THR A 159 -17.43 -13.92 -13.71
N PHE A 160 -16.74 -14.21 -14.80
CA PHE A 160 -15.58 -15.09 -14.88
C PHE A 160 -14.52 -14.43 -15.73
N THR A 161 -13.25 -14.58 -15.37
CA THR A 161 -12.13 -14.34 -16.28
C THR A 161 -11.23 -15.56 -16.24
N VAL A 162 -10.79 -16.03 -17.41
CA VAL A 162 -9.88 -17.17 -17.51
C VAL A 162 -8.66 -16.72 -18.32
N ASP A 163 -7.51 -16.83 -17.68
CA ASP A 163 -6.21 -16.43 -18.22
C ASP A 163 -5.36 -17.70 -18.35
N ARG A 164 -4.71 -17.94 -19.48
CA ARG A 164 -3.74 -19.02 -19.60
C ARG A 164 -2.44 -18.61 -18.90
N ILE A 165 -1.98 -19.44 -17.98
CA ILE A 165 -0.70 -19.26 -17.29
C ILE A 165 0.40 -19.73 -18.25
N THR A 166 0.91 -18.81 -19.05
CA THR A 166 2.15 -19.04 -19.79
C THR A 166 3.30 -19.14 -18.80
N SER A 167 4.01 -20.28 -18.81
CA SER A 167 5.33 -20.33 -18.17
C SER A 167 6.29 -19.60 -19.10
N THR A 168 6.67 -18.38 -18.72
CA THR A 168 7.92 -17.75 -19.16
C THR A 168 9.12 -18.57 -18.73
#